data_AF-A0A5E3XP69-F1
#
_entry.id   AF-A0A5E3XP69-F1
#
_cell.length_a   1.000
_cell.length_b   1.000
_cell.length_c   1.000
_cell.angle_alpha   90.00
_cell.angle_beta   90.00
_cell.angle_gamma   90.00
#
_symmetry.space_group_name_H-M   'P 1'
#
loop_
_entity.id
_entity.type
_entity.pdbx_description
1 polymer ?
#
loop_
_entity_poly.entity_id
_entity_poly.type
_entity_poly.pdbx_seq_one_letter_code
_entity_poly.pdbx_strand_id
1 'polypeptide(L)'
;MSAFPPAYDSHPSVGTTLTPYLQLSHRLSLAWLAYPILSIVFIIFRLILSGDSAQNAVDGAKDDLLSACLAAQEAAASTASMPRYMALASNELVVASTNAALSATRQALVLALTVMEAIINFIIDTYRSTLLCFLELIVRGALSIIISGLKEASDLIQSTASGLRTSIQNDVTSINSAIKSIVDKVNDVNPFGDITAPQFDVPDLSSLANLTLPSDLTDALTSLNSSLPSVSQLKSEVDDLVDTPFELVKKEINDTFLAFSFNSSVLPVPDRATLSFCDDMDTSTIDDLGNALVKMTKIGIIILAVLALLLLAASCFWEW
;
A
#
# COMPACT_ATOMS: atom_id res chain seq x y z
N MET A 1 -30.05 82.77 -39.80
CA MET A 1 -30.67 84.11 -39.69
C MET A 1 -31.24 84.24 -38.29
N SER A 2 -30.49 84.86 -37.39
CA SER A 2 -30.88 85.07 -35.99
C SER A 2 -30.55 86.51 -35.65
N ALA A 3 -31.61 87.22 -35.25
CA ALA A 3 -31.73 88.67 -35.21
C ALA A 3 -30.77 89.34 -34.21
N PHE A 4 -30.22 90.48 -34.63
CA PHE A 4 -29.61 91.47 -33.74
C PHE A 4 -30.66 91.98 -32.73
N PRO A 5 -30.31 92.18 -31.45
CA PRO A 5 -31.18 92.91 -30.52
C PRO A 5 -31.22 94.40 -30.90
N PRO A 6 -32.35 95.11 -30.64
CA PRO A 6 -32.50 96.50 -31.03
C PRO A 6 -31.55 97.42 -30.25
N ALA A 7 -30.95 98.36 -30.98
CA ALA A 7 -30.20 99.48 -30.41
C ALA A 7 -31.13 100.30 -29.51
N TYR A 8 -30.66 100.60 -28.30
CA TYR A 8 -31.38 101.47 -27.37
C TYR A 8 -31.16 102.92 -27.78
N ASP A 9 -32.23 103.60 -28.22
CA ASP A 9 -32.22 105.03 -28.50
C ASP A 9 -31.95 105.82 -27.20
N SER A 10 -30.94 106.69 -27.24
CA SER A 10 -30.65 107.64 -26.17
C SER A 10 -31.62 108.82 -26.26
N HIS A 11 -32.65 108.83 -25.40
CA HIS A 11 -33.53 109.99 -25.25
C HIS A 11 -32.80 111.17 -24.57
N PRO A 12 -32.98 112.40 -25.07
CA PRO A 12 -32.39 113.60 -24.47
C PRO A 12 -33.04 113.92 -23.12
N SER A 13 -32.20 114.27 -22.16
CA SER A 13 -32.52 114.54 -20.77
C SER A 13 -33.46 115.74 -20.61
N VAL A 14 -34.72 115.48 -20.26
CA VAL A 14 -35.61 116.48 -19.67
C VAL A 14 -35.39 116.48 -18.17
N GLY A 15 -34.79 117.56 -17.67
CA GLY A 15 -34.49 117.77 -16.25
C GLY A 15 -35.75 117.73 -15.39
N THR A 16 -35.98 116.58 -14.76
CA THR A 16 -36.83 116.47 -13.59
C THR A 16 -35.94 116.17 -12.40
N THR A 17 -36.02 117.04 -11.40
CA THR A 17 -35.28 116.97 -10.13
C THR A 17 -35.86 115.86 -9.25
N LEU A 18 -35.85 114.62 -9.73
CA LEU A 18 -36.02 113.45 -8.87
C LEU A 18 -34.68 113.19 -8.20
N THR A 19 -34.62 113.38 -6.88
CA THR A 19 -33.49 112.92 -6.07
C THR A 19 -33.25 111.44 -6.39
N PRO A 20 -32.01 111.03 -6.74
CA PRO A 20 -31.73 109.64 -7.02
C PRO A 20 -32.11 108.77 -5.82
N TYR A 21 -33.04 107.83 -6.03
CA TYR A 21 -33.67 107.02 -4.98
C TYR A 21 -32.74 106.03 -4.27
N LEU A 22 -31.47 105.98 -4.65
CA LEU A 22 -30.44 105.22 -3.94
C LEU A 22 -29.34 106.19 -3.50
N GLN A 23 -29.44 106.63 -2.25
CA GLN A 23 -28.32 107.25 -1.54
C GLN A 23 -27.12 106.28 -1.51
N LEU A 24 -25.90 106.81 -1.45
CA LEU A 24 -24.63 106.07 -1.38
C LEU A 24 -24.67 104.88 -0.40
N SER A 25 -25.35 105.05 0.74
CA SER A 25 -25.54 104.00 1.76
C SER A 25 -26.27 102.76 1.24
N HIS A 26 -27.25 102.93 0.35
CA HIS A 26 -28.02 101.81 -0.21
C HIS A 26 -27.21 101.04 -1.25
N ARG A 27 -26.34 101.69 -2.03
CA ARG A 27 -25.48 101.00 -2.99
C ARG A 27 -24.35 100.21 -2.32
N LEU A 28 -23.75 100.77 -1.27
CA LEU A 28 -22.79 100.06 -0.42
C LEU A 28 -23.40 98.83 0.27
N SER A 29 -24.68 98.89 0.66
CA SER A 29 -25.39 97.73 1.21
C SER A 29 -25.67 96.63 0.19
N LEU A 30 -25.77 96.98 -1.10
CA LEU A 30 -26.00 96.04 -2.21
C LEU A 30 -24.70 95.53 -2.87
N ALA A 31 -23.55 96.17 -2.62
CA ALA A 31 -22.27 95.84 -3.23
C ALA A 31 -21.83 94.40 -2.96
N TRP A 32 -22.16 93.85 -1.78
CA TRP A 32 -21.86 92.45 -1.44
C TRP A 32 -22.63 91.42 -2.30
N LEU A 33 -23.78 91.81 -2.87
CA LEU A 33 -24.63 90.96 -3.71
C LEU A 33 -24.32 91.08 -5.21
N ALA A 34 -23.28 91.82 -5.58
CA ALA A 34 -22.90 91.96 -6.98
C ALA A 34 -22.50 90.60 -7.58
N TYR A 35 -22.93 90.35 -8.82
CA TYR A 35 -22.64 89.13 -9.59
C TYR A 35 -21.18 88.63 -9.50
N PRO A 36 -20.13 89.48 -9.63
CA PRO A 36 -18.75 89.00 -9.53
C PRO A 36 -18.34 88.53 -8.13
N ILE A 37 -18.90 89.09 -7.05
CA ILE A 37 -18.58 88.71 -5.67
C ILE A 37 -19.23 87.38 -5.32
N LEU A 38 -20.50 87.18 -5.70
CA LEU A 38 -21.19 85.90 -5.53
C LEU A 38 -20.49 84.75 -6.29
N SER A 39 -20.00 85.02 -7.50
CA SER A 39 -19.23 84.04 -8.28
C SER A 39 -17.94 83.63 -7.56
N ILE A 40 -17.17 84.58 -7.01
CA ILE A 40 -15.94 84.28 -6.25
C ILE A 40 -16.24 83.49 -4.97
N VAL A 41 -17.28 83.86 -4.23
CA VAL A 41 -17.69 83.12 -3.02
C VAL A 41 -18.06 81.68 -3.36
N PHE A 42 -18.78 81.46 -4.46
CA PHE A 42 -19.12 80.10 -4.92
C PHE A 42 -17.87 79.30 -5.33
N ILE A 43 -16.91 79.92 -6.00
CA ILE A 43 -15.63 79.30 -6.37
C ILE A 43 -14.84 78.92 -5.11
N ILE A 44 -14.76 79.79 -4.11
CA ILE A 44 -14.10 79.50 -2.83
C ILE A 44 -14.77 78.30 -2.14
N PHE A 45 -16.10 78.29 -2.06
CA PHE A 45 -16.84 77.18 -1.45
C PHE A 45 -16.57 75.85 -2.18
N ARG A 46 -16.61 75.86 -3.51
CA ARG A 46 -16.30 74.67 -4.32
C ARG A 46 -14.86 74.22 -4.14
N LEU A 47 -13.91 75.16 -4.01
CA LEU A 47 -12.49 74.86 -3.80
C LEU A 47 -12.25 74.21 -2.43
N ILE A 48 -12.95 74.67 -1.38
CA ILE A 48 -12.89 74.04 -0.05
C ILE A 48 -13.42 72.61 -0.09
N LEU A 49 -14.60 72.39 -0.68
CA LEU A 49 -15.19 71.05 -0.82
C LEU A 49 -14.31 70.11 -1.67
N SER A 50 -13.71 70.63 -2.73
CA SER A 50 -12.80 69.86 -3.59
C SER A 50 -11.49 69.51 -2.88
N GLY A 51 -10.99 70.40 -2.01
CA GLY A 51 -9.77 70.16 -1.22
C GLY A 51 -9.96 69.08 -0.15
N ASP A 52 -11.12 69.05 0.51
CA ASP A 52 -11.48 68.00 1.47
C ASP A 52 -11.61 66.63 0.78
N SER A 53 -12.35 66.60 -0.33
CA SER A 53 -12.53 65.38 -1.13
C SER A 53 -11.21 64.80 -1.63
N ALA A 54 -10.26 65.66 -2.01
CA ALA A 54 -8.97 65.23 -2.51
C ALA A 54 -8.02 64.75 -1.40
N GLN A 55 -8.10 65.28 -0.18
CA GLN A 55 -7.38 64.72 0.98
C GLN A 55 -7.91 63.33 1.33
N ASN A 56 -9.23 63.17 1.41
CA ASN A 56 -9.85 61.86 1.66
C ASN A 56 -9.47 60.83 0.59
N ALA A 57 -9.34 61.25 -0.67
CA ALA A 57 -8.88 60.37 -1.76
C ALA A 57 -7.40 59.97 -1.62
N VAL A 58 -6.54 60.88 -1.11
CA VAL A 58 -5.12 60.59 -0.86
C VAL A 58 -4.96 59.61 0.32
N ASP A 59 -5.72 59.82 1.40
CA ASP A 59 -5.72 58.91 2.56
C ASP A 59 -6.24 57.52 2.17
N GLY A 60 -7.35 57.47 1.41
CA GLY A 60 -7.87 56.21 0.88
C GLY A 60 -6.88 55.50 -0.04
N ALA A 61 -6.17 56.23 -0.91
CA ALA A 61 -5.15 55.66 -1.77
C ALA A 61 -3.96 55.08 -0.97
N LYS A 62 -3.59 55.71 0.15
CA LYS A 62 -2.54 55.21 1.06
C LYS A 62 -2.96 53.90 1.71
N ASP A 63 -4.17 53.84 2.24
CA ASP A 63 -4.70 52.64 2.89
C ASP A 63 -4.84 51.48 1.89
N ASP A 64 -5.35 51.76 0.69
CA ASP A 64 -5.46 50.76 -0.38
C ASP A 64 -4.09 50.24 -0.82
N LEU A 65 -3.07 51.12 -0.93
CA LEU A 65 -1.71 50.74 -1.27
C LEU A 65 -1.08 49.84 -0.20
N LEU A 66 -1.24 50.19 1.09
CA LEU A 66 -0.74 49.38 2.21
C LEU A 66 -1.44 48.02 2.28
N SER A 67 -2.76 48.01 2.11
CA SER A 67 -3.55 46.77 2.07
C SER A 67 -3.13 45.85 0.92
N ALA A 68 -2.98 46.41 -0.29
CA ALA A 68 -2.52 45.67 -1.46
C ALA A 68 -1.08 45.14 -1.27
N CYS A 69 -0.20 45.92 -0.65
CA CYS A 69 1.15 45.49 -0.31
C CYS A 69 1.13 44.31 0.68
N LEU A 70 0.37 44.43 1.77
CA LEU A 70 0.26 43.36 2.78
C LEU A 70 -0.31 42.07 2.18
N ALA A 71 -1.31 42.18 1.30
CA ALA A 71 -1.84 41.03 0.57
C ALA A 71 -0.78 40.37 -0.33
N ALA A 72 0.03 41.17 -1.04
CA ALA A 72 1.13 40.66 -1.85
C ALA A 72 2.24 40.03 -1.00
N GLN A 73 2.55 40.60 0.17
CA GLN A 73 3.51 40.06 1.12
C GLN A 73 3.03 38.71 1.68
N GLU A 74 1.76 38.57 2.03
CA GLU A 74 1.20 37.31 2.51
C GLU A 74 1.18 36.24 1.41
N ALA A 75 0.87 36.61 0.17
CA ALA A 75 0.99 35.74 -0.98
C ALA A 75 2.45 35.30 -1.24
N ALA A 76 3.41 36.22 -1.10
CA ALA A 76 4.83 35.90 -1.25
C ALA A 76 5.34 35.00 -0.11
N ALA A 77 4.95 35.28 1.14
CA ALA A 77 5.33 34.50 2.31
C ALA A 77 4.75 33.08 2.28
N SER A 78 3.49 32.93 1.85
CA SER A 78 2.87 31.61 1.65
C SER A 78 3.60 30.81 0.57
N THR A 79 3.92 31.44 -0.56
CA THR A 79 4.72 30.82 -1.64
C THR A 79 6.12 30.43 -1.15
N ALA A 80 6.79 31.29 -0.39
CA ALA A 80 8.11 31.00 0.19
C ALA A 80 8.07 29.85 1.20
N SER A 81 6.91 29.60 1.84
CA SER A 81 6.70 28.49 2.77
C SER A 81 6.27 27.17 2.09
N MET A 82 5.91 27.18 0.80
CA MET A 82 5.51 25.96 0.07
C MET A 82 6.54 24.82 0.15
N PRO A 83 7.86 25.06 0.00
CA PRO A 83 8.86 23.99 0.09
C PRO A 83 8.81 23.23 1.42
N ARG A 84 8.47 23.90 2.53
CA ARG A 84 8.32 23.25 3.83
C ARG A 84 7.13 22.29 3.87
N TYR A 85 5.97 22.71 3.39
CA TYR A 85 4.79 21.84 3.35
C TYR A 85 5.00 20.66 2.41
N MET A 86 5.64 20.90 1.26
CA MET A 86 6.02 19.84 0.33
C MET A 86 7.02 18.87 0.96
N ALA A 87 8.02 19.36 1.71
CA ALA A 87 8.96 18.51 2.43
C ALA A 87 8.26 17.67 3.51
N LEU A 88 7.37 18.25 4.31
CA LEU A 88 6.60 17.51 5.32
C LEU A 88 5.77 16.38 4.69
N ALA A 89 5.00 16.68 3.64
CA ALA A 89 4.18 15.69 2.94
C ALA A 89 5.03 14.60 2.27
N SER A 90 6.14 14.98 1.62
CA SER A 90 7.05 14.02 0.99
C SER A 90 7.72 13.13 2.02
N ASN A 91 8.13 13.70 3.16
CA ASN A 91 8.77 12.96 4.25
C ASN A 91 7.82 11.94 4.87
N GLU A 92 6.55 12.32 5.09
CA GLU A 92 5.52 11.39 5.56
C GLU A 92 5.28 10.25 4.56
N LEU A 93 5.21 10.55 3.27
CA LEU A 93 5.08 9.53 2.22
C LEU A 93 6.29 8.58 2.17
N VAL A 94 7.51 9.10 2.29
CA VAL A 94 8.74 8.29 2.33
C VAL A 94 8.73 7.38 3.56
N VAL A 95 8.31 7.89 4.71
CA VAL A 95 8.21 7.12 5.95
C VAL A 95 7.15 6.03 5.84
N ALA A 96 5.96 6.37 5.34
CA ALA A 96 4.88 5.41 5.14
C ALA A 96 5.28 4.31 4.15
N SER A 97 5.87 4.68 3.01
CA SER A 97 6.31 3.71 1.99
C SER A 97 7.45 2.82 2.48
N THR A 98 8.40 3.36 3.25
CA THR A 98 9.49 2.57 3.83
C THR A 98 8.96 1.58 4.87
N ASN A 99 8.08 2.02 5.78
CA ASN A 99 7.46 1.12 6.77
C ASN A 99 6.58 0.06 6.09
N ALA A 100 5.84 0.41 5.05
CA ALA A 100 5.07 -0.54 4.24
C ALA A 100 5.98 -1.56 3.55
N ALA A 101 7.11 -1.11 2.96
CA ALA A 101 8.09 -2.00 2.34
C ALA A 101 8.71 -2.96 3.36
N LEU A 102 9.09 -2.48 4.54
CA LEU A 102 9.60 -3.32 5.63
C LEU A 102 8.58 -4.39 6.04
N SER A 103 7.31 -4.00 6.21
CA SER A 103 6.23 -4.95 6.52
C SER A 103 6.01 -5.97 5.40
N ALA A 104 6.07 -5.54 4.14
CA ALA A 104 5.94 -6.44 2.99
C ALA A 104 7.11 -7.42 2.91
N THR A 105 8.35 -6.96 3.10
CA THR A 105 9.55 -7.80 3.16
C THR A 105 9.44 -8.82 4.28
N ARG A 106 8.97 -8.42 5.46
CA ARG A 106 8.73 -9.33 6.58
C ARG A 106 7.78 -10.46 6.18
N GLN A 107 6.63 -10.13 5.59
CA GLN A 107 5.65 -11.12 5.16
C GLN A 107 6.20 -12.03 4.07
N ALA A 108 6.93 -11.47 3.09
CA ALA A 108 7.55 -12.24 2.02
C ALA A 108 8.60 -13.23 2.55
N LEU A 109 9.43 -12.81 3.52
CA LEU A 109 10.46 -13.66 4.12
C LEU A 109 9.83 -14.80 4.94
N VAL A 110 8.79 -14.50 5.73
CA VAL A 110 8.01 -15.53 6.45
C VAL A 110 7.37 -16.50 5.47
N LEU A 111 6.75 -16.01 4.39
CA LEU A 111 6.14 -16.86 3.37
C LEU A 111 7.19 -17.76 2.69
N ALA A 112 8.36 -17.22 2.36
CA ALA A 112 9.44 -18.00 1.74
C ALA A 112 9.94 -19.12 2.67
N LEU A 113 10.07 -18.84 3.97
CA LEU A 113 10.43 -19.86 4.96
C LEU A 113 9.33 -20.93 5.09
N THR A 114 8.06 -20.54 5.15
CA THR A 114 6.95 -21.49 5.18
C THR A 114 6.91 -22.39 3.94
N VAL A 115 7.19 -21.85 2.75
CA VAL A 115 7.26 -22.65 1.53
C VAL A 115 8.45 -23.62 1.58
N MET A 116 9.61 -23.18 2.08
CA MET A 116 10.78 -24.04 2.21
C MET A 116 10.53 -25.18 3.20
N GLU A 117 9.94 -24.88 4.36
CA GLU A 117 9.51 -25.87 5.36
C GLU A 117 8.56 -26.90 4.75
N ALA A 118 7.52 -26.46 4.03
CA ALA A 118 6.59 -27.36 3.36
C ALA A 118 7.27 -28.26 2.32
N ILE A 119 8.25 -27.74 1.56
CA ILE A 119 9.03 -28.54 0.60
C ILE A 119 9.89 -29.58 1.31
N ILE A 120 10.56 -29.21 2.40
CA ILE A 120 11.39 -30.13 3.17
C ILE A 120 10.53 -31.24 3.78
N ASN A 121 9.41 -30.89 4.41
CA ASN A 121 8.47 -31.86 4.97
C ASN A 121 7.91 -32.79 3.88
N PHE A 122 7.59 -32.25 2.69
CA PHE A 122 7.18 -33.07 1.55
C PHE A 122 8.29 -34.06 1.11
N ILE A 123 9.55 -33.62 1.06
CA ILE A 123 10.68 -34.49 0.71
C ILE A 123 10.87 -35.58 1.78
N ILE A 124 10.84 -35.22 3.06
CA ILE A 124 10.98 -36.17 4.18
C ILE A 124 9.88 -37.23 4.11
N ASP A 125 8.62 -36.80 3.95
CA ASP A 125 7.49 -37.72 3.82
C ASP A 125 7.61 -38.63 2.59
N THR A 126 8.06 -38.07 1.46
CA THR A 126 8.27 -38.83 0.22
C THR A 126 9.39 -39.86 0.39
N TYR A 127 10.55 -39.48 0.93
CA TYR A 127 11.67 -40.40 1.16
C TYR A 127 11.29 -41.49 2.15
N ARG A 128 10.62 -41.13 3.24
CA ARG A 128 10.17 -42.09 4.24
C ARG A 128 9.15 -43.08 3.66
N SER A 129 8.12 -42.59 2.97
CA SER A 129 7.13 -43.44 2.32
C SER A 129 7.76 -44.38 1.29
N THR A 130 8.71 -43.88 0.51
CA THR A 130 9.45 -44.67 -0.50
C THR A 130 10.35 -45.72 0.16
N LEU A 131 11.06 -45.38 1.24
CA LEU A 131 11.90 -46.32 1.98
C LEU A 131 11.08 -47.42 2.67
N LEU A 132 9.92 -47.07 3.23
CA LEU A 132 9.00 -48.06 3.81
C LEU A 132 8.45 -48.99 2.73
N CYS A 133 8.00 -48.44 1.60
CA CYS A 133 7.53 -49.23 0.47
C CYS A 133 8.63 -50.16 -0.08
N PHE A 134 9.86 -49.65 -0.18
CA PHE A 134 11.01 -50.44 -0.62
C PHE A 134 11.38 -51.54 0.37
N LEU A 135 11.38 -51.24 1.67
CA LEU A 135 11.62 -52.23 2.73
C LEU A 135 10.52 -53.29 2.74
N GLU A 136 9.27 -52.91 2.58
CA GLU A 136 8.15 -53.84 2.46
C GLU A 136 8.30 -54.74 1.22
N LEU A 137 8.70 -54.19 0.07
CA LEU A 137 8.93 -54.95 -1.15
C LEU A 137 10.11 -55.92 -1.00
N ILE A 138 11.20 -55.50 -0.33
CA ILE A 138 12.33 -56.39 -0.02
C ILE A 138 11.90 -57.51 0.93
N VAL A 139 11.23 -57.18 2.04
CA VAL A 139 10.84 -58.19 3.04
C VAL A 139 9.86 -59.18 2.43
N ARG A 140 8.84 -58.71 1.71
CA ARG A 140 7.87 -59.57 1.01
C ARG A 140 8.52 -60.36 -0.13
N GLY A 141 9.45 -59.75 -0.86
CA GLY A 141 10.21 -60.41 -1.93
C GLY A 141 11.13 -61.52 -1.40
N ALA A 142 11.85 -61.26 -0.31
CA ALA A 142 12.70 -62.26 0.36
C ALA A 142 11.85 -63.41 0.91
N LEU A 143 10.70 -63.10 1.54
CA LEU A 143 9.75 -64.11 2.00
C LEU A 143 9.24 -64.99 0.85
N SER A 144 8.89 -64.42 -0.30
CA SER A 144 8.34 -65.19 -1.43
C SER A 144 9.37 -66.15 -2.04
N ILE A 145 10.65 -65.76 -2.06
CA ILE A 145 11.76 -66.63 -2.50
C ILE A 145 11.94 -67.80 -1.52
N ILE A 146 11.96 -67.52 -0.22
CA ILE A 146 12.10 -68.57 0.82
C ILE A 146 10.91 -69.55 0.76
N ILE A 147 9.68 -69.04 0.64
CA ILE A 147 8.47 -69.87 0.53
C ILE A 147 8.50 -70.72 -0.74
N SER A 148 8.91 -70.16 -1.87
CA SER A 148 9.02 -70.90 -3.14
C SER A 148 10.06 -72.02 -3.06
N GLY A 149 11.25 -71.75 -2.52
CA GLY A 149 12.29 -72.76 -2.34
C GLY A 149 11.89 -73.88 -1.38
N LEU A 150 11.13 -73.55 -0.33
CA LEU A 150 10.62 -74.56 0.60
C LEU A 150 9.51 -75.42 -0.03
N LYS A 151 8.69 -74.84 -0.91
CA LYS A 151 7.67 -75.57 -1.68
C LYS A 151 8.32 -76.53 -2.68
N GLU A 152 9.33 -76.11 -3.42
CA GLU A 152 10.10 -76.98 -4.33
C GLU A 152 10.80 -78.12 -3.59
N ALA A 153 11.42 -77.85 -2.44
CA ALA A 153 12.01 -78.88 -1.61
C ALA A 153 10.97 -79.90 -1.13
N SER A 154 9.78 -79.43 -0.74
CA SER A 154 8.67 -80.30 -0.32
C SER A 154 8.13 -81.13 -1.49
N ASP A 155 7.98 -80.55 -2.68
CA ASP A 155 7.55 -81.25 -3.89
C ASP A 155 8.59 -82.29 -4.36
N LEU A 156 9.89 -82.02 -4.20
CA LEU A 156 10.97 -82.99 -4.44
C LEU A 156 10.92 -84.15 -3.44
N ILE A 157 10.68 -83.87 -2.16
CA ILE A 157 10.52 -84.92 -1.15
C ILE A 157 9.28 -85.76 -1.46
N GLN A 158 8.15 -85.14 -1.80
CA GLN A 158 6.91 -85.83 -2.13
C GLN A 158 7.05 -86.69 -3.40
N SER A 159 7.67 -86.16 -4.45
CA SER A 159 7.91 -86.88 -5.72
C SER A 159 8.93 -88.00 -5.58
N THR A 160 9.96 -87.82 -4.76
CA THR A 160 10.92 -88.89 -4.44
C THR A 160 10.26 -89.99 -3.61
N ALA A 161 9.43 -89.61 -2.63
CA ALA A 161 8.69 -90.56 -1.80
C ALA A 161 7.62 -91.31 -2.60
N SER A 162 6.96 -90.68 -3.59
CA SER A 162 6.02 -91.36 -4.48
C SER A 162 6.74 -92.24 -5.51
N GLY A 163 7.87 -91.77 -6.07
CA GLY A 163 8.74 -92.55 -6.96
C GLY A 163 9.26 -93.81 -6.28
N LEU A 164 9.77 -93.68 -5.04
CA LEU A 164 10.24 -94.82 -4.25
C LEU A 164 9.12 -95.82 -3.94
N ARG A 165 7.91 -95.34 -3.62
CA ARG A 165 6.73 -96.22 -3.45
C ARG A 165 6.41 -96.98 -4.74
N THR A 166 6.40 -96.30 -5.89
CA THR A 166 6.12 -96.91 -7.19
C THR A 166 7.17 -97.96 -7.56
N SER A 167 8.46 -97.66 -7.34
CA SER A 167 9.55 -98.63 -7.57
C SER A 167 9.43 -99.85 -6.67
N ILE A 168 9.16 -99.67 -5.37
CA ILE A 168 8.96 -100.78 -4.43
C ILE A 168 7.74 -101.63 -4.84
N GLN A 169 6.62 -101.02 -5.24
CA GLN A 169 5.44 -101.75 -5.71
C GLN A 169 5.72 -102.53 -7.01
N ASN A 170 6.45 -101.94 -7.95
CA ASN A 170 6.84 -102.59 -9.19
C ASN A 170 7.80 -103.76 -8.95
N ASP A 171 8.78 -103.60 -8.06
CA ASP A 171 9.73 -104.66 -7.71
C ASP A 171 9.04 -105.82 -6.99
N VAL A 172 8.13 -105.54 -6.03
CA VAL A 172 7.33 -106.58 -5.36
C VAL A 172 6.43 -107.31 -6.37
N THR A 173 5.81 -106.59 -7.31
CA THR A 173 4.99 -107.20 -8.38
C THR A 173 5.85 -108.05 -9.33
N SER A 174 7.05 -107.60 -9.68
CA SER A 174 8.01 -108.35 -10.50
C SER A 174 8.48 -109.63 -9.80
N ILE A 175 8.79 -109.56 -8.51
CA ILE A 175 9.15 -110.73 -7.68
C ILE A 175 7.98 -111.70 -7.59
N ASN A 176 6.76 -111.23 -7.29
CA ASN A 176 5.57 -112.07 -7.22
C ASN A 176 5.27 -112.75 -8.58
N SER A 177 5.46 -112.06 -9.70
CA SER A 177 5.28 -112.64 -11.05
C SER A 177 6.39 -113.64 -11.43
N ALA A 178 7.64 -113.41 -11.00
CA ALA A 178 8.75 -114.34 -11.19
C ALA A 178 8.56 -115.62 -10.35
N ILE A 179 8.15 -115.47 -9.08
CA ILE A 179 7.81 -116.61 -8.21
C ILE A 179 6.65 -117.39 -8.81
N LYS A 180 5.59 -116.70 -9.26
CA LYS A 180 4.46 -117.34 -9.96
C LYS A 180 4.93 -118.10 -11.20
N SER A 181 5.79 -117.51 -12.03
CA SER A 181 6.33 -118.18 -13.23
C SER A 181 7.19 -119.41 -12.91
N ILE A 182 7.95 -119.38 -11.81
CA ILE A 182 8.74 -120.53 -11.35
C ILE A 182 7.81 -121.64 -10.84
N VAL A 183 6.80 -121.29 -10.05
CA VAL A 183 5.81 -122.25 -9.52
C VAL A 183 4.97 -122.84 -10.66
N ASP A 184 4.56 -122.03 -11.64
CA ASP A 184 3.83 -122.50 -12.83
C ASP A 184 4.69 -123.48 -13.66
N LYS A 185 5.99 -123.19 -13.85
CA LYS A 185 6.92 -124.13 -14.52
C LYS A 185 7.15 -125.42 -13.75
N VAL A 186 7.12 -125.38 -12.42
CA VAL A 186 7.26 -126.57 -11.56
C VAL A 186 5.98 -127.40 -11.60
N ASN A 187 4.79 -126.78 -11.64
CA ASN A 187 3.52 -127.49 -11.79
C ASN A 187 3.40 -128.17 -13.17
N ASP A 188 4.00 -127.61 -14.22
CA ASP A 188 3.96 -128.17 -15.59
C ASP A 188 4.73 -129.50 -15.74
N VAL A 189 5.64 -129.81 -14.80
CA VAL A 189 6.47 -131.05 -14.79
C VAL A 189 6.16 -132.00 -13.64
N ASN A 190 5.18 -131.69 -12.77
CA ASN A 190 4.89 -132.48 -11.58
C ASN A 190 3.59 -133.31 -11.72
N PRO A 191 3.63 -134.64 -11.60
CA PRO A 191 2.43 -135.50 -11.67
C PRO A 191 1.62 -135.57 -10.37
N PHE A 192 1.94 -134.77 -9.33
CA PHE A 192 1.29 -134.83 -8.02
C PHE A 192 0.92 -133.43 -7.48
N GLY A 193 -0.20 -132.87 -7.96
CA GLY A 193 -0.96 -131.76 -7.34
C GLY A 193 -0.36 -130.35 -7.41
N ASP A 194 -1.22 -129.34 -7.57
CA ASP A 194 -0.85 -127.93 -7.75
C ASP A 194 -0.22 -127.29 -6.50
N ILE A 195 0.99 -126.74 -6.65
CA ILE A 195 1.64 -125.90 -5.63
C ILE A 195 1.17 -124.46 -5.83
N THR A 196 0.75 -123.79 -4.75
CA THR A 196 0.38 -122.36 -4.77
C THR A 196 1.57 -121.50 -4.33
N ALA A 197 1.92 -120.51 -5.14
CA ALA A 197 3.02 -119.57 -4.88
C ALA A 197 2.72 -118.63 -3.69
N PRO A 198 3.68 -118.37 -2.77
CA PRO A 198 3.52 -117.34 -1.76
C PRO A 198 3.60 -115.94 -2.39
N GLN A 199 2.70 -115.03 -1.98
CA GLN A 199 2.75 -113.61 -2.34
C GLN A 199 3.40 -112.83 -1.20
N PHE A 200 4.30 -111.90 -1.52
CA PHE A 200 4.82 -110.92 -0.58
C PHE A 200 3.95 -109.65 -0.60
N ASP A 201 3.52 -109.18 0.56
CA ASP A 201 2.80 -107.91 0.73
C ASP A 201 3.75 -106.74 0.98
N VAL A 202 3.37 -105.58 0.43
CA VAL A 202 4.14 -104.33 0.48
C VAL A 202 4.06 -103.72 1.90
N PRO A 203 5.17 -103.29 2.52
CA PRO A 203 5.12 -102.61 3.81
C PRO A 203 4.39 -101.26 3.73
N ASP A 204 3.72 -100.86 4.82
CA ASP A 204 3.00 -99.59 4.94
C ASP A 204 3.96 -98.39 4.99
N LEU A 205 4.03 -97.63 3.89
CA LEU A 205 4.83 -96.39 3.78
C LEU A 205 4.01 -95.12 4.12
N SER A 206 2.93 -95.22 4.89
CA SER A 206 2.06 -94.07 5.23
C SER A 206 2.80 -92.96 6.01
N SER A 207 3.83 -93.32 6.78
CA SER A 207 4.64 -92.39 7.59
C SER A 207 5.47 -91.38 6.78
N LEU A 208 5.69 -91.63 5.48
CA LEU A 208 6.47 -90.76 4.60
C LEU A 208 5.59 -89.76 3.82
N ALA A 209 4.26 -89.80 4.00
CA ALA A 209 3.32 -88.91 3.31
C ALA A 209 2.95 -87.65 4.11
N ASN A 210 3.33 -87.58 5.39
CA ASN A 210 2.91 -86.51 6.31
C ASN A 210 4.10 -85.72 6.85
N LEU A 211 4.94 -85.19 5.95
CA LEU A 211 5.90 -84.14 6.31
C LEU A 211 5.23 -82.80 6.02
N THR A 212 4.46 -82.29 6.98
CA THR A 212 3.88 -80.95 6.93
C THR A 212 4.90 -79.92 7.44
N LEU A 213 4.93 -78.73 6.82
CA LEU A 213 5.81 -77.63 7.21
C LEU A 213 5.63 -77.26 8.69
N PRO A 214 6.71 -77.02 9.46
CA PRO A 214 6.63 -76.64 10.86
C PRO A 214 5.98 -75.26 11.03
N SER A 215 5.09 -75.15 12.02
CA SER A 215 4.30 -73.95 12.36
C SER A 215 5.15 -72.72 12.74
N ASP A 216 6.42 -72.93 13.14
CA ASP A 216 7.38 -71.88 13.49
C ASP A 216 7.59 -70.83 12.39
N LEU A 217 7.44 -71.23 11.12
CA LEU A 217 7.58 -70.29 10.01
C LEU A 217 6.41 -69.30 9.98
N THR A 218 5.19 -69.79 10.19
CA THR A 218 3.96 -68.97 10.24
C THR A 218 3.98 -67.97 11.41
N ASP A 219 4.51 -68.40 12.55
CA ASP A 219 4.66 -67.54 13.72
C ASP A 219 5.75 -66.49 13.53
N ALA A 220 6.87 -66.84 12.86
CA ALA A 220 7.90 -65.87 12.47
C ALA A 220 7.35 -64.81 11.50
N LEU A 221 6.54 -65.22 10.50
CA LEU A 221 5.86 -64.28 9.59
C LEU A 221 4.90 -63.34 10.34
N THR A 222 4.18 -63.85 11.34
CA THR A 222 3.24 -63.05 12.16
C THR A 222 3.98 -62.10 13.10
N SER A 223 5.13 -62.53 13.64
CA SER A 223 5.96 -61.74 14.55
C SER A 223 6.73 -60.63 13.81
N LEU A 224 7.15 -60.85 12.56
CA LEU A 224 7.72 -59.80 11.70
C LEU A 224 6.68 -58.73 11.31
N ASN A 225 5.44 -59.12 11.03
CA ASN A 225 4.35 -58.18 10.77
C ASN A 225 4.05 -57.29 11.99
N SER A 226 4.25 -57.83 13.19
CA SER A 226 3.98 -57.14 14.46
C SER A 226 5.17 -56.31 14.97
N SER A 227 6.37 -56.53 14.43
CA SER A 227 7.62 -55.86 14.86
C SER A 227 7.96 -54.61 14.04
N LEU A 228 7.15 -54.26 13.03
CA LEU A 228 7.28 -52.97 12.36
C LEU A 228 6.89 -51.87 13.35
N PRO A 229 7.84 -51.07 13.87
CA PRO A 229 7.54 -50.03 14.84
C PRO A 229 6.57 -49.03 14.19
N SER A 230 5.64 -48.48 14.96
CA SER A 230 4.69 -47.49 14.46
C SER A 230 5.47 -46.27 13.96
N VAL A 231 5.65 -46.21 12.65
CA VAL A 231 6.48 -45.21 11.99
C VAL A 231 6.00 -43.78 12.31
N SER A 232 4.75 -43.63 12.74
CA SER A 232 4.13 -42.36 13.15
C SER A 232 4.88 -41.61 14.25
N GLN A 233 5.51 -42.30 15.22
CA GLN A 233 6.27 -41.62 16.28
C GLN A 233 7.58 -41.02 15.77
N LEU A 234 8.29 -41.75 14.89
CA LEU A 234 9.46 -41.20 14.21
C LEU A 234 9.11 -40.03 13.30
N LYS A 235 7.89 -40.00 12.74
CA LYS A 235 7.42 -38.88 11.92
C LYS A 235 7.30 -37.61 12.76
N SER A 236 6.63 -37.66 13.90
CA SER A 236 6.43 -36.44 14.70
C SER A 236 7.74 -35.90 15.27
N GLU A 237 8.69 -36.76 15.66
CA GLU A 237 10.00 -36.31 16.14
C GLU A 237 10.85 -35.68 15.03
N VAL A 238 10.81 -36.22 13.81
CA VAL A 238 11.55 -35.66 12.67
C VAL A 238 10.90 -34.37 12.18
N ASP A 239 9.57 -34.31 12.08
CA ASP A 239 8.84 -33.10 11.71
C ASP A 239 9.10 -31.98 12.75
N ASP A 240 8.99 -32.26 14.06
CA ASP A 240 9.29 -31.26 15.11
C ASP A 240 10.75 -30.76 15.06
N LEU A 241 11.71 -31.65 14.82
CA LEU A 241 13.13 -31.28 14.73
C LEU A 241 13.41 -30.38 13.53
N VAL A 242 12.67 -30.57 12.43
CA VAL A 242 12.81 -29.80 11.20
C VAL A 242 12.05 -28.48 11.27
N ASP A 243 10.85 -28.46 11.83
CA ASP A 243 9.99 -27.28 11.90
C ASP A 243 10.48 -26.26 12.95
N THR A 244 11.04 -26.73 14.06
CA THR A 244 11.55 -25.88 15.16
C THR A 244 12.46 -24.74 14.69
N PRO A 245 13.53 -24.96 13.90
CA PRO A 245 14.39 -23.87 13.44
C PRO A 245 13.67 -22.89 12.50
N PHE A 246 12.76 -23.36 11.63
CA PHE A 246 12.01 -22.47 10.75
C PHE A 246 11.05 -21.57 11.52
N GLU A 247 10.36 -22.10 12.52
CA GLU A 247 9.51 -21.32 13.43
C GLU A 247 10.31 -20.32 14.27
N LEU A 248 11.50 -20.70 14.72
CA LEU A 248 12.38 -19.80 15.46
C LEU A 248 12.80 -18.60 14.60
N VAL A 249 13.22 -18.85 13.36
CA VAL A 249 13.63 -17.79 12.42
C VAL A 249 12.45 -16.93 12.01
N LYS A 250 11.27 -17.52 11.74
CA LYS A 250 10.04 -16.78 11.47
C LYS A 250 9.68 -15.84 12.63
N LYS A 251 9.83 -16.31 13.87
CA LYS A 251 9.62 -15.50 15.07
C LYS A 251 10.63 -14.37 15.19
N GLU A 252 11.91 -14.65 15.00
CA GLU A 252 12.95 -13.63 15.09
C GLU A 252 12.83 -12.55 14.01
N ILE A 253 12.43 -12.92 12.79
CA ILE A 253 12.05 -11.96 11.73
C ILE A 253 10.87 -11.10 12.18
N ASN A 254 9.84 -11.71 12.77
CA ASN A 254 8.66 -11.01 13.24
C ASN A 254 9.02 -9.98 14.32
N ASP A 255 9.81 -10.39 15.32
CA ASP A 255 10.23 -9.55 16.44
C ASP A 255 11.19 -8.43 15.99
N THR A 256 12.14 -8.73 15.09
CA THR A 256 13.10 -7.75 14.56
C THR A 256 12.39 -6.65 13.75
N PHE A 257 11.45 -7.02 12.89
CA PHE A 257 10.72 -6.05 12.07
C PHE A 257 9.65 -5.28 12.85
N LEU A 258 9.18 -5.79 14.00
CA LEU A 258 8.33 -5.01 14.92
C LEU A 258 9.12 -3.95 15.69
N ALA A 259 10.39 -4.22 15.99
CA ALA A 259 11.28 -3.27 16.67
C ALA A 259 11.81 -2.17 15.72
N PHE A 260 11.77 -2.38 14.40
CA PHE A 260 12.31 -1.45 13.42
C PHE A 260 11.20 -0.66 12.72
N SER A 261 11.11 0.64 13.00
CA SER A 261 10.28 1.58 12.23
C SER A 261 11.11 2.78 11.81
N PHE A 262 10.95 3.20 10.55
CA PHE A 262 11.54 4.42 10.05
C PHE A 262 10.73 5.62 10.56
N ASN A 263 11.41 6.63 11.10
CA ASN A 263 10.77 7.80 11.72
C ASN A 263 11.07 9.07 10.91
N SER A 264 10.06 9.93 10.72
CA SER A 264 10.17 11.19 9.96
C SER A 264 11.22 12.16 10.50
N SER A 265 11.66 12.00 11.75
CA SER A 265 12.63 12.88 12.40
C SER A 265 14.03 12.85 11.77
N VAL A 266 14.33 11.87 10.92
CA VAL A 266 15.61 11.74 10.20
C VAL A 266 15.63 12.60 8.93
N LEU A 267 14.47 13.04 8.44
CA LEU A 267 14.35 13.76 7.18
C LEU A 267 14.40 15.28 7.40
N PRO A 268 15.27 16.03 6.69
CA PRO A 268 15.39 17.46 6.85
C PRO A 268 14.10 18.16 6.41
N VAL A 269 13.69 19.17 7.18
CA VAL A 269 12.53 20.03 6.88
C VAL A 269 13.03 21.48 6.88
N PRO A 270 12.83 22.26 5.79
CA PRO A 270 13.24 23.65 5.76
C PRO A 270 12.40 24.50 6.72
N ASP A 271 13.02 25.55 7.26
CA ASP A 271 12.36 26.49 8.17
C ASP A 271 11.31 27.36 7.47
N ARG A 272 10.40 27.95 8.25
CA ARG A 272 9.39 28.86 7.72
C ARG A 272 10.06 30.16 7.30
N ALA A 273 9.96 30.51 6.02
CA ALA A 273 10.34 31.84 5.53
C ALA A 273 9.18 32.81 5.78
N THR A 274 9.38 33.77 6.69
CA THR A 274 8.50 34.94 6.84
C THR A 274 9.17 36.12 6.16
N LEU A 275 8.55 36.65 5.12
CA LEU A 275 9.03 37.81 4.40
C LEU A 275 8.29 39.06 4.89
N SER A 276 9.03 40.10 5.28
CA SER A 276 8.48 41.41 5.62
C SER A 276 9.09 42.46 4.71
N PHE A 277 8.28 43.03 3.81
CA PHE A 277 8.72 44.03 2.83
C PHE A 277 7.86 45.31 2.86
N CYS A 278 6.63 45.25 3.38
CA CYS A 278 5.71 46.38 3.40
C CYS A 278 5.86 47.31 4.61
N ASP A 279 6.59 46.88 5.66
CA ASP A 279 6.82 47.66 6.89
C ASP A 279 7.72 48.89 6.64
N ASP A 280 8.51 48.86 5.56
CA ASP A 280 9.49 49.91 5.18
C ASP A 280 9.09 50.59 3.85
N MET A 281 7.82 50.51 3.44
CA MET A 281 7.39 51.12 2.18
C MET A 281 7.29 52.64 2.32
N ASP A 282 8.12 53.36 1.57
CA ASP A 282 8.19 54.81 1.61
C ASP A 282 6.91 55.46 1.05
N THR A 283 5.99 55.85 1.94
CA THR A 283 4.76 56.57 1.57
C THR A 283 5.00 58.07 1.37
N SER A 284 6.25 58.54 1.39
CA SER A 284 6.62 59.97 1.27
C SER A 284 5.99 60.66 0.07
N THR A 285 5.94 59.99 -1.08
CA THR A 285 5.44 60.60 -2.34
C THR A 285 3.93 60.88 -2.28
N ILE A 286 3.16 60.06 -1.55
CA ILE A 286 1.72 60.24 -1.37
C ILE A 286 1.46 61.31 -0.31
N ASP A 287 2.27 61.35 0.75
CA ASP A 287 2.20 62.35 1.82
C ASP A 287 2.55 63.76 1.30
N ASP A 288 3.61 63.88 0.49
CA ASP A 288 3.99 65.13 -0.18
C ASP A 288 2.91 65.64 -1.14
N LEU A 289 2.23 64.73 -1.86
CA LEU A 289 1.12 65.09 -2.73
C LEU A 289 -0.06 65.65 -1.94
N GLY A 290 -0.44 64.99 -0.83
CA GLY A 290 -1.50 65.45 0.07
C GLY A 290 -1.18 66.84 0.66
N ASN A 291 0.04 67.01 1.18
CA ASN A 291 0.49 68.28 1.76
C ASN A 291 0.58 69.41 0.70
N ALA A 292 1.05 69.10 -0.51
CA ALA A 292 1.06 70.05 -1.62
C ALA A 292 -0.36 70.50 -2.00
N LEU A 293 -1.34 69.59 -1.97
CA LEU A 293 -2.73 69.88 -2.30
C LEU A 293 -3.40 70.78 -1.26
N VAL A 294 -3.15 70.54 0.03
CA VAL A 294 -3.60 71.40 1.13
C VAL A 294 -2.98 72.80 1.00
N LYS A 295 -1.68 72.86 0.71
CA LYS A 295 -0.95 74.13 0.55
C LYS A 295 -1.46 74.93 -0.65
N MET A 296 -1.71 74.28 -1.79
CA MET A 296 -2.30 74.92 -2.98
C MET A 296 -3.74 75.39 -2.74
N THR A 297 -4.56 74.60 -2.04
CA THR A 297 -5.93 74.99 -1.70
C THR A 297 -5.94 76.23 -0.79
N LYS A 298 -5.09 76.24 0.24
CA LYS A 298 -4.95 77.37 1.17
C LYS A 298 -4.44 78.64 0.48
N ILE A 299 -3.45 78.53 -0.41
CA ILE A 299 -2.94 79.69 -1.16
C ILE A 299 -4.00 80.24 -2.12
N GLY A 300 -4.75 79.35 -2.78
CA GLY A 300 -5.82 79.73 -3.71
C GLY A 300 -6.95 80.49 -3.02
N ILE A 301 -7.35 80.07 -1.81
CA ILE A 301 -8.37 80.76 -1.00
C ILE A 301 -7.89 82.16 -0.61
N ILE A 302 -6.64 82.32 -0.19
CA ILE A 302 -6.08 83.63 0.19
C ILE A 302 -6.09 84.59 -1.00
N ILE A 303 -5.64 84.13 -2.18
CA ILE A 303 -5.61 84.95 -3.39
C ILE A 303 -7.02 85.37 -3.80
N LEU A 304 -7.99 84.45 -3.79
CA LEU A 304 -9.39 84.75 -4.13
C LEU A 304 -10.03 85.72 -3.12
N ALA A 305 -9.71 85.59 -1.83
CA ALA A 305 -10.21 86.51 -0.79
C ALA A 305 -9.65 87.93 -0.97
N VAL A 306 -8.36 88.07 -1.29
CA VAL A 306 -7.75 89.38 -1.59
C VAL A 306 -8.39 89.99 -2.84
N LEU A 307 -8.65 89.19 -3.87
CA LEU A 307 -9.29 89.65 -5.10
C LEU A 307 -10.74 90.11 -4.85
N ALA A 308 -11.49 89.40 -4.01
CA ALA A 308 -12.82 89.83 -3.58
C ALA A 308 -12.78 91.17 -2.81
N LEU A 309 -11.81 91.36 -1.91
CA LEU A 309 -11.63 92.63 -1.20
C LEU A 309 -11.23 93.78 -2.13
N LEU A 310 -10.36 93.54 -3.12
CA LEU A 310 -9.98 94.53 -4.12
C LEU A 310 -11.17 94.95 -4.97
N LEU A 311 -12.03 94.01 -5.37
CA LEU A 311 -13.25 94.33 -6.11
C LEU A 311 -14.22 95.16 -5.27
N LEU A 312 -14.40 94.84 -3.98
CA LEU A 312 -15.21 95.64 -3.06
C LEU A 312 -14.65 97.06 -2.88
N ALA A 313 -13.33 97.19 -2.71
CA ALA A 313 -12.67 98.49 -2.58
C ALA A 313 -12.75 99.32 -3.87
N ALA A 314 -12.55 98.69 -5.03
CA ALA A 314 -12.70 99.35 -6.32
C ALA A 314 -14.14 99.80 -6.58
N SER A 315 -15.13 99.00 -6.20
CA SER A 315 -16.55 99.40 -6.26
C SER A 315 -16.84 100.58 -5.33
N CYS A 316 -16.29 100.61 -4.12
CA CYS A 316 -16.44 101.76 -3.22
C CYS A 316 -15.72 103.02 -3.74
N PHE A 317 -14.54 102.87 -4.34
CA PHE A 317 -13.75 104.00 -4.86
C PHE A 317 -14.38 104.60 -6.13
N TRP A 318 -14.93 103.77 -7.01
CA TRP A 318 -15.61 104.25 -8.22
C TRP A 318 -16.94 104.95 -7.93
N GLU A 319 -17.50 104.76 -6.72
CA GLU A 319 -18.74 105.39 -6.26
C GLU A 319 -18.53 106.73 -5.56
N TRP A 320 -17.29 107.16 -5.34
CA TRP A 320 -16.91 108.45 -4.77
C TRP A 320 -16.46 109.43 -5.87
#